data_AF-A0A7M6US96-F1
#
_entry.id   AF-A0A7M6US96-F1
#
_cell.length_a   1.000
_cell.length_b   1.000
_cell.length_c   1.000
_cell.angle_alpha   90.00
_cell.angle_beta   90.00
_cell.angle_gamma   90.00
#
_symmetry.space_group_name_H-M   'P 1'
#
loop_
_entity.id
_entity.type
_entity.pdbx_description
1 polymer ?
#
loop_
_entity_poly.entity_id
_entity_poly.type
_entity_poly.pdbx_seq_one_letter_code
_entity_poly.pdbx_strand_id
1 'polypeptide(L)' 'MKTVYFVVLLLVALTYFTTIEASAIPHCSPWRCQQECLFKNFMKGECIQLQCVCSQKIGGIRP' A
#
# COMPACT_ATOMS: atom_id res chain seq x y z
N MET A 1 -21.87 35.21 4.37
CA MET A 1 -20.39 35.09 4.44
C MET A 1 -19.96 33.83 5.19
N LYS A 2 -20.45 33.59 6.41
CA LYS A 2 -20.10 32.41 7.23
C LYS A 2 -20.48 31.06 6.57
N THR A 3 -21.66 30.98 5.95
CA THR A 3 -22.13 29.77 5.22
C THR A 3 -21.24 29.42 4.03
N VAL A 4 -20.77 30.43 3.28
CA VAL A 4 -19.85 30.21 2.14
C VAL A 4 -18.53 29.63 2.62
N TYR A 5 -18.01 30.12 3.75
CA TYR A 5 -16.77 29.62 4.36
C TYR A 5 -16.90 28.16 4.81
N PHE A 6 -18.02 27.80 5.42
CA PHE A 6 -18.31 26.42 5.80
C PHE A 6 -18.40 25.47 4.59
N VAL A 7 -19.03 25.93 3.51
CA VAL A 7 -19.12 25.14 2.27
C VAL A 7 -17.74 24.93 1.64
N VAL A 8 -16.91 25.97 1.59
CA VAL A 8 -15.53 25.86 1.07
C VAL A 8 -14.69 24.90 1.91
N LEU A 9 -14.76 24.99 3.25
CA LEU A 9 -14.05 24.08 4.15
C LEU A 9 -14.48 22.62 3.96
N LEU A 10 -15.80 22.38 3.80
CA LEU A 10 -16.32 21.04 3.54
C LEU A 10 -15.81 20.48 2.22
N LEU A 11 -15.79 21.27 1.15
CA LEU A 11 -15.29 20.86 -0.16
C LEU A 11 -13.79 20.54 -0.12
N VAL A 12 -13.00 21.32 0.61
CA VAL A 12 -11.56 21.05 0.80
C VAL A 12 -11.35 19.76 1.62
N ALA A 13 -12.13 19.54 2.68
CA ALA A 13 -12.04 18.31 3.46
C ALA A 13 -12.42 17.07 2.64
N LEU A 14 -13.48 17.14 1.84
CA LEU A 14 -13.94 16.06 0.96
C LEU A 14 -12.92 15.71 -0.14
N THR A 15 -12.32 16.73 -0.76
CA THR A 15 -11.26 16.52 -1.77
C THR A 15 -9.97 15.97 -1.17
N TYR A 16 -9.62 16.40 0.05
CA TYR A 16 -8.48 15.82 0.78
C TYR A 16 -8.71 14.34 1.12
N PHE A 17 -9.91 13.99 1.59
CA PHE A 17 -10.22 12.60 1.95
C PHE A 17 -10.23 11.67 0.73
N THR A 18 -10.82 12.12 -0.38
CA THR A 18 -10.91 11.34 -1.63
C THR A 18 -9.56 11.19 -2.34
N THR A 19 -8.64 12.14 -2.20
CA THR A 19 -7.28 12.02 -2.76
C THR A 19 -6.40 11.04 -2.01
N ILE A 20 -6.60 10.87 -0.70
CA ILE A 20 -5.89 9.83 0.08
C ILE A 20 -6.36 8.44 -0.34
N GLU A 21 -7.65 8.25 -0.63
CA GLU A 21 -8.17 6.95 -1.10
C GLU A 21 -7.87 6.67 -2.58
N ALA A 22 -7.68 7.70 -3.43
CA ALA A 22 -7.14 7.50 -4.79
C ALA A 22 -5.64 7.12 -4.77
N SER A 23 -4.96 7.36 -3.64
CA SER A 23 -3.67 6.76 -3.30
C SER A 23 -3.80 5.44 -2.55
N ALA A 24 -4.96 4.76 -2.63
CA ALA A 24 -5.08 3.32 -2.36
C ALA A 24 -4.26 2.52 -3.39
N ILE A 25 -2.95 2.69 -3.26
CA ILE A 25 -1.89 1.71 -3.43
C ILE A 25 -2.21 0.66 -4.49
N PRO A 26 -2.06 0.96 -5.79
CA PRO A 26 -1.73 -0.09 -6.74
C PRO A 26 -0.24 -0.47 -6.64
N HIS A 27 0.52 0.13 -5.73
CA HIS A 27 1.97 -0.01 -5.68
C HIS A 27 2.36 -0.91 -4.53
N CYS A 28 2.64 -2.18 -4.84
CA CYS A 28 3.32 -3.10 -3.94
C CYS A 28 4.32 -2.34 -3.05
N SER A 29 4.03 -2.30 -1.74
CA SER A 29 4.92 -1.68 -0.77
C SER A 29 5.98 -2.71 -0.41
N PRO A 30 7.29 -2.42 -0.62
CA PRO A 30 8.35 -3.41 -0.39
C PRO A 30 8.36 -3.89 1.06
N TRP A 31 8.04 -3.02 2.01
CA TRP A 31 7.96 -3.38 3.42
C TRP A 31 6.76 -4.29 3.74
N ARG A 32 5.56 -3.96 3.22
CA ARG A 32 4.37 -4.82 3.37
C ARG A 32 4.57 -6.18 2.70
N CYS A 33 5.14 -6.18 1.49
CA CYS A 33 5.45 -7.37 0.73
C CYS A 33 6.46 -8.27 1.47
N GLN A 34 7.54 -7.68 2.00
CA GLN A 34 8.51 -8.40 2.81
C GLN A 34 7.85 -9.04 4.04
N GLN A 35 7.00 -8.31 4.78
CA GLN A 35 6.30 -8.85 5.94
C GLN A 35 5.35 -10.00 5.57
N GLU A 36 4.60 -9.86 4.48
CA GLU A 36 3.70 -10.91 4.00
C GLU A 36 4.49 -12.17 3.58
N CYS A 37 5.61 -12.00 2.89
CA CYS A 37 6.48 -13.10 2.50
C CYS A 37 7.10 -13.80 3.72
N LEU A 38 7.55 -13.05 4.73
CA LEU A 38 8.03 -13.60 6.00
C LEU A 38 6.93 -14.42 6.70
N PHE A 39 5.70 -13.91 6.73
CA PHE A 39 4.55 -14.65 7.28
C PHE A 39 4.26 -15.95 6.51
N LYS A 40 4.47 -15.96 5.19
CA LYS A 40 4.36 -17.14 4.33
C LYS A 40 5.58 -18.07 4.39
N ASN A 41 6.53 -17.88 5.31
CA ASN A 41 7.80 -18.61 5.42
C ASN A 41 8.76 -18.42 4.23
N PHE A 42 8.80 -17.22 3.64
CA PHE A 42 9.81 -16.81 2.68
C PHE A 42 10.74 -15.78 3.30
N MET A 43 12.04 -15.87 3.02
CA MET A 43 13.05 -14.93 3.57
C MET A 43 12.98 -13.55 2.92
N LYS A 44 12.53 -13.49 1.67
CA LYS A 44 12.58 -12.25 0.88
C LYS A 44 11.26 -12.03 0.14
N GLY A 45 10.77 -10.80 0.18
CA GLY A 45 9.64 -10.31 -0.60
C GLY A 45 10.06 -9.08 -1.38
N GLU A 46 9.82 -9.07 -2.69
CA GLU A 46 10.18 -7.97 -3.57
C GLU A 46 9.00 -7.56 -4.43
N CYS A 47 8.92 -6.26 -4.72
CA CYS A 47 7.89 -5.71 -5.58
C CYS A 47 8.38 -5.69 -7.04
N ILE A 48 7.81 -6.56 -7.87
CA ILE A 48 8.15 -6.67 -9.29
C ILE A 48 6.90 -6.32 -10.09
N GLN A 49 6.97 -5.29 -10.95
CA GLN A 49 5.83 -4.85 -11.78
C GLN A 49 4.52 -4.68 -11.00
N LEU A 50 4.58 -4.03 -9.83
CA LEU A 50 3.44 -3.80 -8.92
C LEU A 50 2.90 -5.07 -8.23
N GLN A 51 3.54 -6.23 -8.41
CA GLN A 51 3.20 -7.48 -7.73
C GLN A 51 4.21 -7.81 -6.65
N CYS A 52 3.74 -8.35 -5.53
CA CYS A 52 4.60 -8.88 -4.48
C CYS A 52 5.06 -10.29 -4.83
N VAL A 53 6.38 -10.50 -4.90
CA VAL A 53 7.01 -11.78 -5.24
C VAL A 53 7.87 -12.23 -4.07
N CYS A 54 7.56 -13.42 -3.53
CA CYS A 54 8.32 -14.02 -2.45
C CYS A 54 9.42 -14.93 -2.99
N SER A 55 10.66 -14.64 -2.65
CA SER A 55 11.84 -15.42 -3.03
C SER A 55 12.44 -16.12 -1.81
N GLN A 56 12.91 -17.36 -2.02
CA GLN A 56 13.60 -18.20 -1.03
C GLN A 56 12.74 -18.61 0.18
N LYS A 57 12.18 -19.83 0.15
CA LYS A 57 11.50 -20.41 1.31
C LYS A 57 12.51 -20.69 2.44
N ILE A 58 12.12 -20.36 3.67
CA ILE A 58 12.84 -20.73 4.89
C ILE A 58 12.72 -22.26 5.01
N GLY A 59 13.81 -22.98 4.72
CA GLY A 59 13.86 -24.45 4.75
C GLY A 59 13.66 -25.16 3.41
N GLY A 60 13.58 -24.44 2.29
CA GLY A 60 13.54 -25.06 0.96
C GLY A 60 14.95 -25.38 0.45
N ILE A 61 15.33 -26.66 0.45
CA ILE A 61 16.40 -27.16 -0.43
C ILE A 61 16.01 -26.76 -1.85
N ARG A 62 16.75 -25.81 -2.45
CA ARG A 62 16.69 -25.61 -3.90
C ARG A 62 17.24 -26.88 -4.54
N PRO A 63 16.49 -27.57 -5.42
CA PRO A 63 17.07 -28.64 -6.22
C PRO A 63 18.15 -28.07 -7.16
#